data_AF-A0A1V5D7M3-F1
#
_entry.id   AF-A0A1V5D7M3-F1
#
_cell.length_a   1.000
_cell.length_b   1.000
_cell.length_c   1.000
_cell.angle_alpha   90.00
_cell.angle_beta   90.00
_cell.angle_gamma   90.00
#
_symmetry.space_group_name_H-M   'P 1'
#
loop_
_entity.id
_entity.type
_entity.pdbx_description
1 polymer ?
#
loop_
_entity_poly.entity_id
_entity_poly.type
_entity_poly.pdbx_seq_one_letter_code
_entity_poly.pdbx_strand_id
1 'polypeptide(L)'
;MIDFDEIPLDKSAIEEFKDLSLRALETEKTETFVECLLKRQEISDAILRDNEPIPEEEAAEHLAREREILKRLVDEKNRIISDIDDHARSMRAVKVYRAKFPFPAMPAFVDTTT
;
A
#
# COMPACT_ATOMS: atom_id res chain seq x y z
N MET A 1 -11.86 12.72 -14.48
CA MET A 1 -11.58 12.09 -15.79
C MET A 1 -10.19 12.57 -16.17
N ILE A 2 -9.22 11.66 -16.18
CA ILE A 2 -7.87 11.95 -16.67
C ILE A 2 -7.81 11.20 -18.00
N ASP A 3 -7.58 11.96 -19.06
CA ASP A 3 -7.57 11.47 -20.44
C ASP A 3 -6.51 10.39 -20.64
N PHE A 4 -6.93 9.30 -21.26
CA PHE A 4 -6.14 8.10 -21.54
C PHE A 4 -5.65 8.04 -22.98
N ASP A 5 -5.79 9.11 -23.75
CA ASP A 5 -5.41 9.12 -25.16
C ASP A 5 -4.06 9.78 -25.40
N GLU A 6 -3.27 9.09 -26.23
CA GLU A 6 -1.96 9.44 -26.79
C GLU A 6 -0.73 9.01 -25.98
N ILE A 7 -0.59 7.70 -25.78
CA ILE A 7 0.76 7.09 -25.68
C ILE A 7 1.32 7.03 -27.11
N PRO A 8 2.48 7.66 -27.41
CA PRO A 8 3.04 7.63 -28.75
C PRO A 8 3.44 6.20 -29.12
N LEU A 9 3.09 5.78 -30.34
CA LEU A 9 3.62 4.57 -30.98
C LEU A 9 5.16 4.64 -30.98
N ASP A 10 5.79 3.58 -30.46
CA ASP A 10 7.23 3.31 -30.45
C ASP A 10 8.05 3.87 -29.27
N LYS A 11 7.53 3.74 -28.04
CA LYS A 11 8.40 3.71 -26.84
C LYS A 11 8.91 2.28 -26.62
N SER A 12 10.22 2.11 -26.48
CA SER A 12 10.83 0.86 -26.01
C SER A 12 10.18 0.45 -24.69
N ALA A 13 9.96 -0.86 -24.49
CA ALA A 13 9.39 -1.38 -23.25
C ALA A 13 10.24 -1.00 -22.03
N ILE A 14 11.55 -0.79 -22.22
CA ILE A 14 12.49 -0.31 -21.21
C ILE A 14 12.17 1.12 -20.77
N GLU A 15 11.85 2.02 -21.70
CA GLU A 15 11.46 3.40 -21.38
C GLU A 15 10.10 3.43 -20.67
N GLU A 16 9.17 2.55 -21.04
CA GLU A 16 7.89 2.44 -20.31
C GLU A 16 8.10 1.90 -18.89
N PHE A 17 9.00 0.92 -18.71
CA PHE A 17 9.40 0.42 -17.39
C PHE A 17 10.01 1.54 -16.52
N LYS A 18 10.83 2.40 -17.13
CA LYS A 18 11.45 3.56 -16.46
C LYS A 18 10.40 4.57 -16.02
N ASP A 19 9.50 4.96 -16.92
CA ASP A 19 8.42 5.90 -16.64
C ASP A 19 7.51 5.40 -15.51
N LEU A 20 7.16 4.12 -15.51
CA LEU A 20 6.39 3.51 -14.42
C LEU A 20 7.14 3.52 -13.09
N SER A 21 8.45 3.31 -13.12
CA SER A 21 9.29 3.34 -11.92
C SER A 21 9.40 4.75 -11.33
N LEU A 22 9.53 5.78 -12.18
CA LEU A 22 9.52 7.19 -11.75
C LEU A 22 8.15 7.56 -11.17
N ARG A 23 7.07 7.24 -11.89
CA ARG A 23 5.71 7.53 -11.45
C ARG A 23 5.36 6.84 -10.12
N ALA A 24 5.85 5.62 -9.93
CA ALA A 24 5.71 4.92 -8.66
C ALA A 24 6.39 5.69 -7.52
N LEU A 25 7.60 6.21 -7.73
CA LEU A 25 8.32 6.98 -6.71
C LEU A 25 7.69 8.35 -6.42
N GLU A 26 7.18 9.04 -7.44
CA GLU A 26 6.57 10.37 -7.30
C GLU A 26 5.19 10.35 -6.66
N THR A 27 4.45 9.24 -6.82
CA THR A 27 3.06 9.20 -6.37
C THR A 27 2.96 8.92 -4.87
N GLU A 28 2.32 9.82 -4.12
CA GLU A 28 2.07 9.61 -2.67
C GLU A 28 0.97 8.58 -2.38
N LYS A 29 0.03 8.37 -3.32
CA LYS A 29 -1.11 7.46 -3.15
C LYS A 29 -0.68 6.00 -3.27
N THR A 30 -0.95 5.20 -2.23
CA THR A 30 -0.61 3.78 -2.18
C THR A 30 -1.26 2.96 -3.31
N GLU A 31 -2.52 3.24 -3.66
CA GLU A 31 -3.23 2.53 -4.74
C GLU A 31 -2.53 2.70 -6.08
N THR A 32 -2.25 3.94 -6.46
CA THR A 32 -1.55 4.27 -7.72
C THR A 32 -0.11 3.75 -7.72
N PHE A 33 0.56 3.75 -6.55
CA PHE A 33 1.87 3.12 -6.41
C PHE A 33 1.81 1.62 -6.74
N VAL A 34 0.87 0.88 -6.15
CA VAL A 34 0.67 -0.55 -6.41
C VAL A 34 0.29 -0.81 -7.87
N GLU A 35 -0.60 -0.02 -8.45
CA GLU A 35 -0.95 -0.13 -9.88
C GLU A 35 0.26 0.04 -10.79
N CYS A 36 1.15 0.99 -10.49
CA CYS A 36 2.39 1.17 -11.25
C CYS A 36 3.30 -0.05 -11.15
N LEU A 37 3.42 -0.65 -9.95
CA LEU A 37 4.23 -1.87 -9.76
C LEU A 37 3.67 -3.07 -10.52
N LEU A 38 2.34 -3.24 -10.55
CA LEU A 38 1.69 -4.33 -11.28
C LEU A 38 1.89 -4.19 -12.80
N LYS A 39 1.63 -3.01 -13.35
CA LYS A 39 1.86 -2.74 -14.78
C LYS A 39 3.31 -2.92 -15.16
N ARG A 40 4.23 -2.49 -14.29
CA ARG A 40 5.66 -2.66 -14.51
C ARG A 40 6.08 -4.13 -14.54
N GLN A 41 5.46 -4.99 -13.72
CA GLN A 41 5.71 -6.44 -13.77
C GLN A 41 5.32 -7.03 -15.13
N GLU A 42 4.16 -6.64 -15.67
CA GLU A 42 3.70 -7.11 -16.98
C GLU A 42 4.67 -6.73 -18.10
N ILE A 43 5.20 -5.51 -18.05
CA ILE A 43 6.21 -5.01 -18.99
C ILE A 43 7.55 -5.71 -18.80
N SER A 44 7.98 -5.92 -17.55
CA SER A 44 9.19 -6.70 -17.24
C SER A 44 9.12 -8.11 -17.85
N ASP A 45 7.96 -8.75 -17.75
CA ASP A 45 7.74 -10.08 -18.33
C ASP A 45 7.74 -10.05 -19.88
N ALA A 46 7.37 -8.92 -20.49
CA ALA A 46 7.47 -8.71 -21.94
C ALA A 46 8.93 -8.49 -22.38
N ILE A 47 9.67 -7.62 -21.70
CA ILE A 47 11.12 -7.36 -21.94
C ILE A 47 11.92 -8.67 -21.86
N LEU A 48 11.64 -9.50 -20.84
CA LEU A 48 12.30 -10.80 -20.67
C LEU A 48 11.98 -11.79 -21.80
N ARG A 49 10.77 -11.73 -22.38
CA ARG A 49 10.37 -12.58 -23.50
C ARG A 49 11.03 -12.14 -24.80
N ASP A 50 11.14 -10.84 -25.02
CA ASP A 50 11.63 -10.25 -26.26
C ASP A 50 13.17 -10.15 -26.31
N ASN A 51 13.86 -10.50 -25.20
CA ASN A 51 15.31 -10.39 -25.04
C ASN A 51 15.84 -8.99 -25.41
N GLU A 52 15.08 -7.96 -25.04
CA GLU A 52 15.47 -6.59 -25.33
C GLU A 52 16.73 -6.23 -24.51
N PRO A 53 17.82 -5.78 -25.16
CA PRO A 53 19.06 -5.49 -24.45
C PRO A 53 18.94 -4.19 -23.64
N ILE A 54 19.23 -4.29 -22.34
CA ILE A 54 19.29 -3.14 -21.45
C ILE A 54 20.68 -2.49 -21.56
N PRO A 55 20.79 -1.19 -21.86
CA PRO A 55 22.07 -0.48 -21.86
C PRO A 55 22.74 -0.55 -20.48
N GLU A 56 24.03 -0.88 -20.43
CA GLU A 56 24.77 -1.01 -19.17
C GLU A 56 24.82 0.31 -18.37
N GLU A 57 24.82 1.43 -19.10
CA GLU A 57 24.79 2.79 -18.55
C GLU A 57 23.48 3.07 -17.77
N GLU A 58 22.37 2.49 -18.20
CA GLU A 58 21.05 2.67 -17.57
C GLU A 58 20.78 1.65 -16.46
N ALA A 59 21.42 0.49 -16.51
CA ALA A 59 21.24 -0.59 -15.55
C ALA A 59 21.50 -0.16 -14.09
N ALA A 60 22.52 0.70 -13.88
CA ALA A 60 22.83 1.24 -12.56
C ALA A 60 21.71 2.14 -12.01
N GLU A 61 21.11 2.97 -12.87
CA GLU A 61 20.00 3.84 -12.48
C GLU A 61 18.73 3.05 -12.19
N HIS A 62 18.42 2.04 -13.01
CA HIS A 62 17.30 1.14 -12.75
C HIS A 62 17.45 0.45 -11.40
N LEU A 63 18.64 -0.08 -11.10
CA LEU A 63 18.95 -0.67 -9.79
C LEU A 63 18.80 0.33 -8.63
N ALA A 64 19.19 1.58 -8.82
CA ALA A 64 19.01 2.62 -7.81
C ALA A 64 17.53 2.88 -7.52
N ARG A 65 16.71 3.01 -8.58
CA ARG A 65 15.25 3.17 -8.47
C ARG A 65 14.60 1.96 -7.78
N GLU A 66 15.03 0.74 -8.11
CA GLU A 66 14.53 -0.48 -7.44
C GLU A 66 14.77 -0.44 -5.93
N ARG A 67 15.96 -0.03 -5.50
CA ARG A 67 16.30 0.06 -4.07
C ARG A 67 15.41 1.05 -3.35
N GLU A 68 15.05 2.16 -4.00
CA GLU A 68 14.17 3.16 -3.42
C GLU A 68 12.72 2.68 -3.32
N ILE A 69 12.22 2.01 -4.36
CA ILE A 69 10.90 1.36 -4.35
C ILE A 69 10.83 0.32 -3.22
N LEU A 70 11.87 -0.51 -3.07
CA LEU A 70 11.96 -1.50 -2.00
C LEU A 70 11.96 -0.85 -0.61
N LYS A 71 12.72 0.25 -0.45
CA LYS A 71 12.73 0.99 0.81
C LYS A 71 11.33 1.49 1.17
N ARG A 72 10.63 2.10 0.21
CA ARG A 72 9.24 2.54 0.41
C ARG A 72 8.30 1.40 0.79
N LEU A 73 8.40 0.25 0.11
CA LEU A 73 7.60 -0.94 0.47
C LEU A 73 7.86 -1.42 1.90
N VAL A 74 9.11 -1.37 2.35
CA VAL A 74 9.47 -1.74 3.73
C VAL A 74 8.88 -0.74 4.73
N ASP A 75 8.94 0.55 4.42
CA ASP A 75 8.38 1.61 5.26
C ASP A 75 6.84 1.46 5.36
N GLU A 76 6.16 1.23 4.25
CA GLU A 76 4.71 0.99 4.22
C GLU A 76 4.31 -0.28 4.99
N LYS A 77 5.08 -1.37 4.84
CA LYS A 77 4.88 -2.60 5.61
C LYS A 77 5.00 -2.33 7.11
N ASN A 78 6.03 -1.59 7.54
CA ASN A 78 6.25 -1.26 8.95
C ASN A 78 5.12 -0.38 9.49
N ARG A 79 4.62 0.57 8.68
CA ARG A 79 3.46 1.40 9.02
C ARG A 79 2.20 0.57 9.24
N ILE A 80 1.88 -0.35 8.33
CA ILE A 80 0.73 -1.24 8.45
C ILE A 80 0.82 -2.08 9.73
N ILE A 81 2.00 -2.61 10.06
CA ILE A 81 2.20 -3.38 11.30
C ILE A 81 1.92 -2.51 12.53
N SER A 82 2.41 -1.27 12.54
CA SER A 82 2.14 -0.32 13.63
C SER A 82 0.65 -0.02 13.77
N ASP A 83 -0.03 0.26 12.65
CA ASP A 83 -1.46 0.57 12.64
C ASP A 83 -2.31 -0.61 13.16
N ILE A 84 -1.92 -1.84 12.82
CA ILE A 84 -2.55 -3.07 13.33
C ILE A 84 -2.36 -3.19 14.85
N ASP A 85 -1.15 -2.94 15.35
CA ASP A 85 -0.85 -3.01 16.78
C ASP A 85 -1.63 -1.96 17.58
N ASP A 86 -1.72 -0.74 17.06
CA ASP A 86 -2.50 0.34 17.67
C ASP A 86 -4.01 0.04 17.65
N HIS A 87 -4.52 -0.50 16.56
CA HIS A 87 -5.90 -0.95 16.48
C HIS A 87 -6.19 -2.11 17.46
N ALA A 88 -5.26 -3.06 17.59
CA ALA A 88 -5.38 -4.17 18.54
C ALA A 88 -5.37 -3.68 20.00
N ARG A 89 -4.54 -2.68 20.33
CA ARG A 89 -4.51 -2.04 21.65
C ARG A 89 -5.81 -1.29 21.94
N SER A 90 -6.31 -0.52 20.98
CA SER A 90 -7.59 0.19 21.08
C SER A 90 -8.75 -0.78 21.32
N MET A 91 -8.81 -1.88 20.56
CA MET A 91 -9.83 -2.92 20.73
C MET A 91 -9.77 -3.58 22.12
N ARG A 92 -8.58 -3.82 22.68
CA ARG A 92 -8.43 -4.30 24.06
C ARG A 92 -8.91 -3.26 25.06
N ALA A 93 -8.58 -1.98 24.89
CA ALA A 93 -9.02 -0.90 25.77
C ALA A 93 -10.56 -0.76 25.79
N VAL A 94 -11.22 -0.83 24.63
CA VAL A 94 -12.69 -0.82 24.52
C VAL A 94 -13.32 -2.02 25.22
N LYS A 95 -12.75 -3.23 25.07
CA LYS A 95 -13.22 -4.44 25.78
C LYS A 95 -13.11 -4.29 27.30
N VAL A 96 -12.01 -3.74 27.81
CA VAL A 96 -11.81 -3.48 29.25
C VAL A 96 -12.79 -2.41 29.76
N TYR A 97 -13.03 -1.36 28.98
CA TYR A 97 -13.95 -0.29 29.36
C TYR A 97 -15.40 -0.78 29.47
N ARG A 98 -15.84 -1.64 28.54
CA ARG A 98 -17.20 -2.22 28.57
C ARG A 98 -17.46 -3.11 29.78
N ALA A 99 -16.42 -3.72 30.37
CA ALA A 99 -16.54 -4.57 31.56
C ALA A 99 -16.75 -3.77 32.87
N LYS A 100 -16.61 -2.45 32.85
CA LYS A 100 -16.78 -1.58 34.03
C LYS A 100 -17.89 -0.55 33.87
N PHE A 101 -18.96 -0.86 33.14
CA PHE A 101 -20.19 -0.08 33.33
C PHE A 101 -20.84 -0.57 34.63
N PRO A 102 -20.82 0.22 35.72
CA PRO A 102 -21.53 -0.18 36.92
C PRO A 102 -23.00 -0.02 36.59
N PHE A 103 -23.70 -1.13 36.37
CA PHE A 103 -25.14 -1.09 36.54
C PHE A 103 -25.36 -0.69 38.00
N PRO A 104 -25.99 0.47 38.29
CA PRO A 104 -26.44 0.72 39.66
C PRO A 104 -27.33 -0.46 40.03
N ALA A 105 -27.09 -1.06 41.20
CA ALA A 105 -27.94 -2.13 41.70
C ALA A 105 -29.39 -1.65 41.61
N MET A 106 -30.20 -2.30 40.77
CA MET A 106 -31.61 -1.93 40.64
C MET A 106 -32.25 -2.07 42.02
N PRO A 107 -32.88 -1.02 42.57
CA PRO A 107 -33.63 -1.17 43.80
C PRO A 107 -34.72 -2.21 43.54
N ALA A 108 -34.75 -3.25 44.36
CA ALA A 108 -35.82 -4.24 44.35
C ALA A 108 -37.12 -3.53 44.76
N PHE A 109 -37.88 -3.04 43.78
CA PHE A 109 -39.29 -2.75 43.99
C PHE A 109 -39.99 -4.10 44.06
N VAL A 110 -40.10 -4.65 45.27
CA VAL A 110 -41.01 -5.76 45.57
C VAL A 110 -42.04 -5.26 46.57
N ASP A 111 -43.17 -4.89 45.97
CA ASP A 111 -44.55 -4.82 46.42
C ASP A 111 -44.87 -4.82 47.93
N THR A 112 -45.57 -3.75 48.30
CA THR A 112 -46.41 -3.66 49.49
C THR A 112 -47.69 -4.45 49.29
N THR A 113 -47.68 -5.73 49.67
CA THR A 113 -48.87 -6.55 49.96
C THR A 113 -48.42 -7.60 50.98
N THR A 114 -48.92 -7.76 52.21
CA THR A 114 -50.24 -7.49 52.80
C THR A 114 -50.04 -7.41 54.32
#